data_AF-A0A068V5L2-F1
#
_entry.id   AF-A0A068V5L2-F1
#
_cell.length_a   1.000
_cell.length_b   1.000
_cell.length_c   1.000
_cell.angle_alpha   90.00
_cell.angle_beta   90.00
_cell.angle_gamma   90.00
#
_symmetry.space_group_name_H-M   'P 1'
#
loop_
_entity.id
_entity.type
_entity.pdbx_description
1 polymer ?
#
loop_
_entity_poly.entity_id
_entity_poly.type
_entity_poly.pdbx_seq_one_letter_code
_entity_poly.pdbx_strand_id
1 'polypeptide(L)'
;MRISVANILILFDMYIHYCRTHCQPRLSESAAFVLQENYVKIRQDMRRQANETEEAATIPITVRQLEAVVRLSEALARMRL
;
A
#
# COMPACT_ATOMS: atom_id res chain seq x y z
N MET A 1 -29.43 -25.58 9.57
CA MET A 1 -28.75 -24.36 9.06
C MET A 1 -27.35 -24.73 8.57
N ARG A 2 -27.23 -25.31 7.37
CA ARG A 2 -25.93 -25.59 6.73
C ARG A 2 -25.75 -24.59 5.59
N ILE A 3 -25.06 -23.49 5.85
CA ILE A 3 -24.53 -22.67 4.77
C ILE A 3 -23.46 -23.53 4.11
N SER A 4 -23.72 -24.02 2.90
CA SER A 4 -22.73 -24.79 2.14
C SER A 4 -21.52 -23.89 1.86
N VAL A 5 -20.29 -24.42 1.94
CA VAL A 5 -19.04 -23.69 1.67
C VAL A 5 -19.08 -22.98 0.30
N ALA A 6 -19.81 -23.56 -0.66
CA ALA A 6 -20.08 -22.95 -1.95
C ALA A 6 -20.80 -21.58 -1.86
N ASN A 7 -21.76 -21.41 -0.95
CA ASN A 7 -22.45 -20.13 -0.76
C ASN A 7 -21.55 -19.06 -0.16
N ILE A 8 -20.57 -19.45 0.67
CA ILE A 8 -19.59 -18.51 1.25
C ILE A 8 -18.65 -17.99 0.16
N LEU A 9 -18.16 -18.86 -0.71
CA LEU A 9 -17.30 -18.47 -1.83
C LEU A 9 -18.02 -17.52 -2.79
N ILE A 10 -19.27 -17.81 -3.14
CA ILE A 10 -20.09 -16.94 -4.01
C ILE A 10 -20.28 -15.56 -3.36
N LEU A 11 -20.55 -15.49 -2.04
CA LEU A 11 -20.68 -14.23 -1.32
C LEU A 11 -19.39 -13.41 -1.33
N PHE A 12 -18.23 -14.05 -1.14
CA PHE A 12 -16.94 -13.37 -1.19
C PHE A 12 -16.62 -12.82 -2.58
N ASP A 13 -16.84 -13.59 -3.64
CA ASP A 13 -16.60 -13.12 -5.01
C ASP A 13 -17.51 -11.94 -5.37
N MET A 14 -18.79 -12.00 -4.98
CA MET A 14 -19.72 -10.89 -5.15
C MET A 14 -19.31 -9.65 -4.35
N TYR A 15 -18.88 -9.82 -3.09
CA TYR A 15 -18.41 -8.71 -2.25
C TYR A 15 -17.15 -8.06 -2.83
N ILE A 16 -16.16 -8.87 -3.23
CA ILE A 16 -14.93 -8.37 -3.87
C ILE A 16 -15.26 -7.64 -5.17
N HIS A 17 -16.16 -8.18 -5.99
CA HIS A 17 -16.60 -7.53 -7.23
C HIS A 17 -17.23 -6.17 -6.93
N TYR A 18 -18.18 -6.10 -5.99
CA TYR A 18 -18.84 -4.87 -5.57
C TYR A 18 -17.85 -3.82 -5.05
N CYS A 19 -16.94 -4.19 -4.16
CA CYS A 19 -15.92 -3.28 -3.63
C CYS A 19 -14.90 -2.84 -4.71
N ARG A 20 -14.70 -3.60 -5.78
CA ARG A 20 -13.83 -3.19 -6.89
C ARG A 20 -14.53 -2.18 -7.82
N THR A 21 -15.84 -2.31 -8.02
CA THR A 21 -16.62 -1.44 -8.92
C THR A 21 -17.09 -0.16 -8.25
N HIS A 22 -17.53 -0.21 -6.99
CA HIS A 22 -18.16 0.92 -6.30
C HIS A 22 -17.23 1.72 -5.40
N CYS A 23 -16.21 1.08 -4.83
CA CYS A 23 -15.29 1.75 -3.92
C CYS A 23 -14.06 2.22 -4.68
N GLN A 24 -13.77 3.51 -4.67
CA GLN A 24 -12.52 4.03 -5.24
C GLN A 24 -11.87 5.01 -4.27
N PRO A 25 -11.33 4.48 -3.15
CA PRO A 25 -10.65 5.32 -2.18
C PRO A 25 -9.46 6.00 -2.84
N ARG A 26 -9.27 7.27 -2.49
CA ARG A 26 -8.13 8.09 -2.90
C ARG A 26 -7.39 8.54 -1.66
N LEU A 27 -6.09 8.71 -1.81
CA LEU A 27 -5.25 9.24 -0.74
C LEU A 27 -5.64 10.70 -0.48
N SER A 28 -5.74 11.08 0.80
CA SER A 28 -5.90 12.49 1.16
C SER A 28 -4.62 13.26 0.90
N GLU A 29 -4.72 14.57 0.64
CA GLU A 29 -3.55 15.43 0.43
C GLU A 29 -2.60 15.41 1.64
N SER A 30 -3.15 15.41 2.86
CA SER A 30 -2.38 15.30 4.10
C SER A 30 -1.57 14.00 4.17
N ALA A 31 -2.17 12.87 3.80
CA ALA A 31 -1.48 11.59 3.78
C ALA A 31 -0.43 11.53 2.66
N ALA A 32 -0.71 12.13 1.50
CA ALA A 32 0.24 12.24 0.39
C ALA A 32 1.50 13.00 0.81
N PHE A 33 1.33 14.13 1.50
CA PHE A 33 2.43 14.94 2.01
C PHE A 33 3.31 14.14 2.99
N VAL A 34 2.68 13.45 3.96
CA VAL A 34 3.39 12.62 4.94
C VAL A 34 4.18 11.49 4.26
N LEU A 35 3.60 10.81 3.27
CA LEU A 35 4.30 9.76 2.52
C LEU A 35 5.50 10.31 1.74
N GLN A 36 5.36 11.48 1.13
CA GLN A 36 6.42 12.14 0.39
C GLN A 36 7.59 12.52 1.31
N GLU A 37 7.31 13.19 2.44
CA GLU A 37 8.35 13.57 3.39
C GLU A 37 9.11 12.36 3.93
N ASN A 38 8.40 11.29 4.30
CA ASN A 38 9.03 10.06 4.79
C ASN A 38 9.90 9.39 3.70
N TYR A 39 9.44 9.34 2.45
CA TYR A 39 10.23 8.80 1.34
C TYR A 39 11.55 9.58 1.14
N VAL A 40 11.49 10.91 1.18
CA VAL A 40 12.69 11.76 1.03
C VAL A 40 13.65 11.53 2.20
N LYS A 41 13.15 11.49 3.44
CA LYS A 41 13.97 11.23 4.64
C LYS A 41 14.70 9.89 4.54
N ILE A 42 13.98 8.80 4.28
CA ILE A 42 14.58 7.46 4.15
C ILE A 42 15.64 7.43 3.05
N ARG A 43 15.36 8.06 1.90
CA ARG A 43 16.32 8.12 0.80
C ARG A 43 17.57 8.92 1.13
N GLN A 44 17.44 10.00 1.91
CA GLN A 44 18.57 10.79 2.39
C GLN A 44 19.41 10.01 3.41
N ASP A 45 18.77 9.31 4.34
CA ASP A 45 19.44 8.51 5.36
C ASP A 45 20.23 7.36 4.74
N MET A 46 19.65 6.65 3.76
CA MET A 46 20.35 5.61 3.01
C MET A 46 21.58 6.14 2.26
N ARG A 47 21.51 7.37 1.72
CA ARG A 47 22.67 8.02 1.07
C ARG A 47 23.74 8.39 2.08
N ARG A 48 23.36 8.93 3.24
CA ARG A 48 24.31 9.27 4.31
C ARG A 48 25.01 8.01 4.80
N GLN A 49 24.27 6.93 5.05
CA GLN A 49 24.84 5.68 5.53
C GLN A 49 25.81 5.03 4.53
N ALA A 50 25.50 5.08 3.23
CA ALA A 50 26.40 4.61 2.18
C ALA A 50 27.70 5.42 2.11
N ASN A 51 27.65 6.72 2.40
CA ASN A 51 28.85 7.58 2.43
C ASN A 51 29.69 7.39 3.70
N GLU A 52 29.06 7.11 4.85
CA GLU A 52 29.73 6.94 6.14
C GLU A 52 30.37 5.57 6.31
N THR A 53 29.75 4.53 5.75
CA THR A 53 30.12 3.13 6.01
C THR A 53 30.83 2.50 4.80
N GLU A 54 30.91 3.21 3.66
CA GLU A 54 31.29 2.69 2.32
C GLU A 54 30.46 1.49 1.82
N GLU A 55 29.56 0.96 2.66
CA GLU A 55 28.60 -0.08 2.34
C GLU A 55 27.26 0.55 1.93
N ALA A 56 26.99 0.52 0.62
CA ALA A 56 25.67 0.83 0.10
C ALA A 56 24.70 -0.34 0.39
N ALA A 57 23.46 -0.01 0.73
CA ALA A 57 22.41 -1.02 0.86
C ALA A 57 22.25 -1.81 -0.45
N THR A 58 22.28 -3.15 -0.35
CA THR A 58 22.15 -4.08 -1.50
C THR A 58 20.87 -3.87 -2.31
N ILE A 59 19.80 -3.35 -1.68
CA ILE A 59 18.52 -3.07 -2.33
C ILE A 59 18.17 -1.58 -2.11
N PRO A 60 18.21 -0.74 -3.15
CA PRO A 60 17.89 0.68 -3.02
C PRO A 60 16.39 0.94 -2.86
N ILE A 61 16.02 2.02 -2.16
CA ILE A 61 14.63 2.48 -2.12
C ILE A 61 14.22 3.10 -3.46
N THR A 62 13.07 2.69 -4.01
CA THR A 62 12.57 3.15 -5.32
C THR A 62 11.17 3.74 -5.23
N VAL A 63 10.79 4.53 -6.24
CA VAL A 63 9.43 5.10 -6.35
C VAL A 63 8.36 4.00 -6.43
N ARG A 64 8.71 2.80 -6.94
CA ARG A 64 7.78 1.65 -6.99
C ARG A 64 7.37 1.17 -5.60
N GLN A 65 8.25 1.27 -4.61
CA GLN A 65 7.92 0.91 -3.23
C GLN A 65 6.97 1.93 -2.61
N LEU A 66 7.17 3.23 -2.90
CA LEU A 66 6.23 4.27 -2.50
C LEU A 66 4.84 4.03 -3.11
N GLU A 67 4.79 3.74 -4.40
CA GLU A 67 3.55 3.40 -5.12
C GLU A 67 2.89 2.13 -4.55
N ALA A 68 3.68 1.13 -4.13
CA ALA A 68 3.18 -0.06 -3.46
C ALA A 68 2.53 0.27 -2.11
N VAL A 69 3.13 1.16 -1.31
CA VAL A 69 2.53 1.63 -0.05
C VAL A 69 1.18 2.32 -0.31
N VAL A 70 1.11 3.20 -1.32
CA VAL A 70 -0.15 3.86 -1.70
C VAL A 70 -1.23 2.83 -2.06
N ARG A 71 -0.90 1.84 -2.90
CA ARG A 71 -1.83 0.76 -3.27
C ARG A 71 -2.30 -0.05 -2.07
N LEU A 72 -1.42 -0.34 -1.11
CA LEU A 72 -1.80 -1.04 0.13
C LEU A 72 -2.76 -0.19 0.97
N SER A 73 -2.51 1.11 1.11
CA SER A 73 -3.43 2.02 1.80
C SER A 73 -4.81 2.07 1.15
N GLU A 74 -4.88 2.16 -0.17
CA GLU A 74 -6.14 2.12 -0.92
C GLU A 74 -6.86 0.77 -0.78
N ALA A 75 -6.11 -0.35 -0.77
CA ALA A 75 -6.67 -1.67 -0.55
C ALA A 75 -7.27 -1.81 0.86
N LEU A 76 -6.59 -1.31 1.89
CA LEU A 76 -7.09 -1.29 3.27
C LEU A 76 -8.33 -0.41 3.41
N ALA A 77 -8.35 0.76 2.78
CA ALA A 77 -9.53 1.62 2.75
C ALA A 77 -10.71 0.91 2.05
N ARG A 78 -10.44 0.16 0.98
CA ARG A 78 -11.44 -0.64 0.25
C ARG A 78 -12.02 -1.79 1.08
N MET A 79 -11.24 -2.37 1.99
CA MET A 79 -11.69 -3.42 2.90
C MET A 79 -12.51 -2.90 4.09
N ARG A 80 -12.34 -1.61 4.45
CA ARG A 80 -13.08 -0.95 5.54
C ARG A 80 -14.35 -0.24 5.08
N LEU A 81 -14.61 -0.25 3.76
CA LEU A 81 -15.83 0.25 3.13
C LEU A 81 -16.97 -0.76 3.23
#